data_AF-W7UNB7-F1
#
_entry.id   AF-W7UNB7-F1
#
_cell.length_a   1.000
_cell.length_b   1.000
_cell.length_c   1.000
_cell.angle_alpha   90.00
_cell.angle_beta   90.00
_cell.angle_gamma   90.00
#
_symmetry.space_group_name_H-M   'P 1'
#
loop_
_entity.id
_entity.type
_entity.pdbx_description
1 polymer ?
#
loop_
_entity_poly.entity_id
_entity_poly.type
_entity_poly.pdbx_seq_one_letter_code
_entity_poly.pdbx_strand_id
1 'polypeptide(L)'
;MKKAAILLAVCALAVCSFGSCEPKKESISNIEVNEQQNDSYENALKECFNAMYSIGGGDAFYSYMYPDSAVEAMKNEGKYDELINTFNDTQDKIIGDENGTLTFGSIDDSKEISDEQRDGIKKYFVELCKPYLPDVTAESFDIKEGYEVNFNYLHNGEKGGDDMALVVKLNDEGWKIITK
;
A
#
# COMPACT_ATOMS: atom_id res chain seq x y z
N MET A 1 46.17 -18.33 -1.61
CA MET A 1 46.70 -17.90 -0.29
C MET A 1 45.55 -17.90 0.70
N LYS A 2 45.78 -18.46 1.89
CA LYS A 2 44.79 -18.77 2.91
C LYS A 2 44.37 -17.51 3.69
N LYS A 3 43.11 -17.49 4.14
CA LYS A 3 42.50 -16.49 5.03
C LYS A 3 43.13 -16.50 6.43
N ALA A 4 43.22 -15.32 7.06
CA ALA A 4 43.19 -15.08 8.51
C ALA A 4 42.95 -13.56 8.69
N ALA A 5 41.77 -13.07 9.05
CA ALA A 5 41.17 -13.03 10.39
C ALA A 5 42.02 -12.23 11.40
N ILE A 6 41.63 -10.97 11.63
CA ILE A 6 42.07 -10.18 12.79
C ILE A 6 40.78 -9.70 13.50
N LEU A 7 40.59 -10.22 14.71
CA LEU A 7 39.68 -9.72 15.74
C LEU A 7 40.20 -8.36 16.26
N LEU A 8 39.28 -7.45 16.61
CA LEU A 8 39.50 -6.51 17.71
C LEU A 8 38.17 -6.15 18.37
N ALA A 9 38.11 -6.45 19.66
CA ALA A 9 37.03 -6.13 20.59
C ALA A 9 37.19 -4.70 21.14
N VAL A 10 36.13 -4.14 21.74
CA VAL A 10 36.06 -3.79 23.18
C VAL A 10 34.77 -2.99 23.48
N CYS A 11 34.20 -3.33 24.63
CA CYS A 11 32.94 -2.93 25.24
C CYS A 11 32.84 -1.46 25.69
N ALA A 12 31.61 -0.97 25.83
CA ALA A 12 31.23 -0.11 26.96
C ALA A 12 29.74 -0.27 27.27
N LEU A 13 29.44 -0.90 28.42
CA LEU A 13 28.15 -0.84 29.10
C LEU A 13 28.17 0.37 30.03
N ALA A 14 27.13 1.20 30.01
CA ALA A 14 26.76 2.08 31.10
C ALA A 14 25.25 1.99 31.31
N VAL A 15 24.86 1.65 32.53
CA VAL A 15 23.49 1.43 33.01
C VAL A 15 23.12 2.54 34.00
N CYS A 16 21.81 2.78 34.13
CA CYS A 16 21.03 3.42 35.22
C CYS A 16 20.43 4.78 34.81
N SER A 17 19.17 4.88 34.35
CA SER A 17 17.85 4.67 34.99
C SER A 17 17.37 5.83 35.88
N PHE A 18 16.43 6.62 35.33
CA PHE A 18 15.35 7.28 36.08
C PHE A 18 14.05 7.10 35.29
N GLY A 19 13.00 6.66 35.99
CA GLY A 19 11.72 6.30 35.41
C GLY A 19 10.83 7.50 35.09
N SER A 20 10.11 7.37 33.98
CA SER A 20 8.74 7.84 33.85
C SER A 20 7.94 6.67 33.28
N CYS A 21 6.93 6.22 34.01
CA CYS A 21 5.92 5.31 33.47
C CYS A 21 4.94 6.12 32.64
N GLU A 22 5.04 6.02 31.32
CA GLU A 22 3.98 6.30 30.36
C GLU A 22 4.02 5.18 29.31
N PRO A 23 2.86 4.79 28.76
CA PRO A 23 2.62 3.44 28.27
C PRO A 23 3.56 3.11 27.11
N LYS A 24 4.02 1.85 27.08
CA LYS A 24 4.61 1.24 25.87
C LYS A 24 3.63 1.48 24.72
N LYS A 25 3.90 2.50 23.89
CA LYS A 25 3.52 2.44 22.48
C LYS A 25 4.21 1.20 21.95
N GLU A 26 3.42 0.18 21.65
CA GLU A 26 3.88 -0.89 20.78
C GLU A 26 4.49 -0.21 19.55
N SER A 27 5.72 -0.59 19.25
CA SER A 27 6.44 -0.11 18.10
C SER A 27 5.64 -0.48 16.86
N ILE A 28 4.88 0.47 16.34
CA ILE A 28 4.37 0.42 14.98
C ILE A 28 5.62 0.29 14.12
N SER A 29 5.76 -0.87 13.48
CA SER A 29 6.82 -1.08 12.51
C SER A 29 6.69 0.00 11.46
N ASN A 30 7.64 0.92 11.41
CA ASN A 30 7.82 1.76 10.23
C ASN A 30 8.05 0.81 9.06
N ILE A 31 7.01 0.55 8.27
CA ILE A 31 7.16 -0.11 6.99
C ILE A 31 7.78 0.96 6.10
N GLU A 32 9.11 0.94 6.00
CA GLU A 32 9.80 1.57 4.89
C GLU A 32 9.22 0.98 3.61
N VAL A 33 8.50 1.80 2.84
CA VAL A 33 7.93 1.44 1.54
C VAL A 33 9.09 1.28 0.57
N ASN A 34 9.70 0.10 0.61
CA ASN A 34 10.47 -0.40 -0.52
C ASN A 34 9.49 -0.72 -1.66
N GLU A 35 9.94 -0.53 -2.89
CA GLU A 35 9.33 -1.00 -4.15
C GLU A 35 8.43 -2.23 -3.94
N GLN A 36 7.26 -2.26 -4.59
CA GLN A 36 6.29 -3.37 -4.51
C GLN A 36 7.03 -4.71 -4.43
N GLN A 37 6.93 -5.38 -3.28
CA GLN A 37 7.92 -6.40 -2.94
C GLN A 37 7.73 -7.70 -3.73
N ASN A 38 6.61 -7.86 -4.43
CA ASN A 38 6.19 -9.14 -4.99
C ASN A 38 5.51 -9.00 -6.36
N ASP A 39 5.76 -9.99 -7.22
CA ASP A 39 5.34 -9.97 -8.63
C ASP A 39 3.86 -10.37 -8.87
N SER A 40 3.11 -10.82 -7.86
CA SER A 40 1.76 -11.39 -8.06
C SER A 40 0.62 -10.43 -7.65
N TYR A 41 -0.50 -10.50 -8.37
CA TYR A 41 -1.66 -9.64 -8.12
C TYR A 41 -2.30 -9.89 -6.74
N GLU A 42 -2.23 -11.13 -6.24
CA GLU A 42 -2.76 -11.51 -4.93
C GLU A 42 -1.99 -10.82 -3.79
N ASN A 43 -0.67 -10.79 -3.91
CA ASN A 43 0.18 -10.13 -2.92
C ASN A 43 0.02 -8.62 -2.99
N ALA A 44 -0.06 -8.04 -4.19
CA ALA A 44 -0.31 -6.60 -4.35
C ALA A 44 -1.65 -6.18 -3.74
N LEU A 45 -2.72 -6.95 -3.97
CA LEU A 45 -4.02 -6.71 -3.34
C LEU A 45 -3.95 -6.80 -1.82
N LYS A 46 -3.29 -7.83 -1.29
CA LYS A 46 -3.10 -8.01 0.15
C LYS A 46 -2.29 -6.87 0.79
N GLU A 47 -1.20 -6.45 0.14
CA GLU A 47 -0.35 -5.35 0.58
C GLU A 47 -1.15 -4.03 0.59
N CYS A 48 -1.88 -3.73 -0.48
CA CYS A 48 -2.74 -2.55 -0.55
C CYS A 48 -3.86 -2.57 0.50
N PHE A 49 -4.53 -3.72 0.70
CA PHE A 49 -5.57 -3.86 1.71
C PHE A 49 -5.00 -3.60 3.12
N ASN A 50 -3.88 -4.23 3.47
CA ASN A 50 -3.29 -4.03 4.79
C ASN A 50 -2.79 -2.59 4.97
N ALA A 51 -2.25 -1.98 3.91
CA ALA A 51 -1.89 -0.56 3.93
C ALA A 51 -3.12 0.33 4.21
N MET A 52 -4.25 0.03 3.56
CA MET A 52 -5.51 0.77 3.72
C MET A 52 -6.00 0.80 5.17
N TYR A 53 -5.80 -0.30 5.91
CA TYR A 53 -6.26 -0.47 7.29
C TYR A 53 -5.11 -0.44 8.32
N SER A 54 -4.04 0.31 8.04
CA SER A 54 -2.91 0.45 8.96
C SER A 54 -2.55 1.91 9.22
N ILE A 55 -2.10 2.18 10.45
CA ILE A 55 -1.48 3.46 10.81
C ILE A 55 -0.12 3.52 10.10
N GLY A 56 0.10 4.56 9.29
CA GLY A 56 1.33 4.72 8.52
C GLY A 56 1.29 4.09 7.12
N GLY A 57 0.20 3.44 6.75
CA GLY A 57 0.06 2.76 5.45
C GLY A 57 -0.19 3.69 4.26
N GLY A 58 -0.35 5.00 4.46
CA GLY A 58 -0.75 5.94 3.42
C GLY A 58 0.14 5.95 2.17
N ASP A 59 1.47 5.90 2.33
CA ASP A 59 2.40 5.90 1.19
C ASP A 59 2.22 4.65 0.32
N ALA A 60 2.23 3.47 0.96
CA ALA A 60 1.96 2.21 0.29
C ALA A 60 0.58 2.23 -0.40
N PHE A 61 -0.47 2.63 0.32
CA PHE A 61 -1.83 2.71 -0.23
C PHE A 61 -1.89 3.59 -1.49
N TYR A 62 -1.37 4.83 -1.44
CA TYR A 62 -1.40 5.72 -2.60
C TYR A 62 -0.51 5.24 -3.74
N SER A 63 0.58 4.50 -3.47
CA SER A 63 1.41 3.90 -4.52
C SER A 63 0.70 2.80 -5.31
N TYR A 64 -0.24 2.06 -4.69
CA TYR A 64 -1.10 1.09 -5.38
C TYR A 64 -2.28 1.75 -6.09
N MET A 65 -2.78 2.89 -5.59
CA MET A 65 -3.96 3.56 -6.17
C MET A 65 -3.62 4.45 -7.38
N TYR A 66 -2.42 5.04 -7.42
CA TYR A 66 -2.05 6.02 -8.44
C TYR A 66 -0.91 5.51 -9.36
N PRO A 67 -0.94 5.86 -10.66
CA PRO A 67 0.22 5.74 -11.54
C PRO A 67 1.40 6.58 -11.02
N ASP A 68 2.62 6.13 -11.30
CA ASP A 68 3.83 6.72 -10.71
C ASP A 68 4.01 8.18 -11.14
N SER A 69 3.70 8.49 -12.40
CA SER A 69 3.71 9.87 -12.91
C SER A 69 2.78 10.81 -12.14
N ALA A 70 1.63 10.33 -11.66
CA ALA A 70 0.73 11.14 -10.85
C ALA A 70 1.27 11.31 -9.43
N VAL A 71 1.87 10.26 -8.85
CA VAL A 71 2.58 10.34 -7.56
C VAL A 71 3.71 11.35 -7.62
N GLU A 72 4.54 11.33 -8.67
CA GLU A 72 5.62 12.30 -8.88
C GLU A 72 5.09 13.73 -9.01
N ALA A 73 4.01 13.94 -9.77
CA ALA A 73 3.37 15.26 -9.88
C ALA A 73 2.88 15.76 -8.50
N MET A 74 2.22 14.90 -7.72
CA MET A 74 1.79 15.24 -6.36
C MET A 74 2.96 15.56 -5.42
N LYS A 75 4.09 14.84 -5.54
CA LYS A 75 5.32 15.09 -4.77
C LYS A 75 5.93 16.44 -5.15
N ASN A 76 6.01 16.76 -6.45
CA ASN A 76 6.55 18.02 -6.94
C ASN A 76 5.71 19.24 -6.51
N GLU A 77 4.41 19.06 -6.31
CA GLU A 77 3.50 20.09 -5.79
C GLU A 77 3.47 20.15 -4.26
N GLY A 78 4.21 19.27 -3.55
CA GLY A 78 4.21 19.19 -2.09
C GLY A 78 2.91 18.65 -1.49
N LYS A 79 2.01 18.08 -2.31
CA LYS A 79 0.69 17.59 -1.89
C LYS A 79 0.72 16.15 -1.39
N TYR A 80 1.71 15.36 -1.82
CA TYR A 80 1.75 13.94 -1.53
C TYR A 80 1.95 13.65 -0.03
N ASP A 81 2.86 14.38 0.63
CA ASP A 81 3.09 14.23 2.07
C ASP A 81 1.87 14.65 2.89
N GLU A 82 1.17 15.72 2.49
CA GLU A 82 -0.07 16.15 3.13
C GLU A 82 -1.18 15.09 3.01
N LEU A 83 -1.28 14.46 1.83
CA LEU A 83 -2.23 13.39 1.57
C LEU A 83 -1.94 12.16 2.45
N ILE A 84 -0.68 11.74 2.55
CA ILE A 84 -0.26 10.63 3.42
C ILE A 84 -0.54 10.95 4.90
N ASN A 85 -0.20 12.15 5.36
CA ASN A 85 -0.43 12.55 6.75
C ASN A 85 -1.92 12.55 7.08
N THR A 86 -2.75 13.14 6.21
CA THR A 86 -4.21 13.17 6.38
C THR A 86 -4.79 11.75 6.43
N PHE A 87 -4.30 10.87 5.55
CA PHE A 87 -4.71 9.47 5.54
C PHE A 87 -4.35 8.79 6.86
N ASN A 88 -3.09 8.90 7.31
CA ASN A 88 -2.62 8.25 8.53
C ASN A 88 -3.33 8.79 9.79
N ASP A 89 -3.56 10.09 9.89
CA ASP A 89 -4.32 10.71 10.98
C ASP A 89 -5.78 10.23 11.00
N THR A 90 -6.34 9.93 9.83
CA THR A 90 -7.69 9.36 9.69
C THR A 90 -7.72 7.91 10.13
N GLN A 91 -6.74 7.09 9.71
CA GLN A 91 -6.63 5.70 10.14
C GLN A 91 -6.37 5.56 11.64
N ASP A 92 -5.55 6.44 12.23
CA ASP A 92 -5.32 6.45 13.70
C ASP A 92 -6.63 6.67 14.47
N LYS A 93 -7.52 7.53 13.97
CA LYS A 93 -8.85 7.74 14.57
C LYS A 93 -9.77 6.55 14.37
N ILE A 94 -9.87 6.03 13.15
CA ILE A 94 -10.74 4.88 12.84
C ILE A 94 -10.34 3.67 13.67
N ILE A 95 -9.06 3.31 13.66
CA ILE A 95 -8.53 2.16 14.41
C ILE A 95 -8.62 2.39 15.93
N GLY A 96 -8.48 3.63 16.39
CA GLY A 96 -8.67 3.98 17.80
C GLY A 96 -10.13 3.85 18.28
N ASP A 97 -11.10 4.09 17.40
CA ASP A 97 -12.54 4.04 17.68
C ASP A 97 -13.16 2.65 17.41
N GLU A 98 -12.60 1.88 16.47
CA GLU A 98 -13.04 0.53 16.14
C GLU A 98 -12.48 -0.51 17.12
N ASN A 99 -13.35 -1.34 17.71
CA ASN A 99 -12.96 -2.47 18.56
C ASN A 99 -12.44 -3.67 17.74
N GLY A 100 -11.57 -3.44 16.76
CA GLY A 100 -10.95 -4.53 16.04
C GLY A 100 -10.03 -4.16 14.91
N THR A 101 -9.24 -5.13 14.49
CA THR A 101 -8.34 -5.01 13.34
C THR A 101 -8.94 -5.69 12.13
N LEU A 102 -8.98 -4.97 11.01
CA LEU A 102 -9.29 -5.52 9.70
C LEU A 102 -8.01 -6.01 9.04
N THR A 103 -8.03 -7.25 8.54
CA THR A 103 -6.89 -7.85 7.83
C THR A 103 -7.36 -8.58 6.59
N PHE A 104 -6.51 -8.65 5.57
CA PHE A 104 -6.81 -9.44 4.38
C PHE A 104 -7.01 -10.92 4.74
N GLY A 105 -8.10 -11.51 4.26
CA GLY A 105 -8.40 -12.93 4.43
C GLY A 105 -7.83 -13.75 3.27
N SER A 106 -8.72 -14.27 2.41
CA SER A 106 -8.35 -15.03 1.22
C SER A 106 -9.06 -14.53 -0.03
N ILE A 107 -8.48 -14.84 -1.19
CA ILE A 107 -9.15 -14.68 -2.48
C ILE A 107 -10.11 -15.86 -2.65
N ASP A 108 -11.35 -15.55 -3.01
CA ASP A 108 -12.41 -16.53 -3.22
C ASP A 108 -12.54 -16.89 -4.70
N ASP A 109 -12.44 -15.89 -5.58
CA ASP A 109 -12.50 -16.05 -7.03
C ASP A 109 -11.72 -14.94 -7.74
N SER A 110 -11.21 -15.24 -8.93
CA SER A 110 -10.52 -14.26 -9.78
C SER A 110 -10.81 -14.52 -11.24
N LYS A 111 -11.06 -13.46 -12.00
CA LYS A 111 -11.30 -13.54 -13.44
C LYS A 111 -10.49 -12.46 -14.16
N GLU A 112 -9.87 -12.83 -15.28
CA GLU A 112 -9.21 -11.86 -16.15
C GLU A 112 -10.20 -10.81 -16.65
N ILE A 113 -9.78 -9.54 -16.65
CA ILE A 113 -10.62 -8.44 -17.12
C ILE A 113 -10.86 -8.54 -18.63
N SER A 114 -12.07 -8.19 -19.06
CA SER A 114 -12.39 -8.07 -20.48
C SER A 114 -11.74 -6.84 -21.12
N ASP A 115 -11.71 -6.78 -22.45
CA ASP A 115 -11.25 -5.60 -23.19
C ASP A 115 -12.09 -4.35 -22.85
N GLU A 116 -13.40 -4.52 -22.67
CA GLU A 116 -14.28 -3.43 -22.25
C GLU A 116 -13.93 -2.91 -20.84
N GLN A 117 -13.62 -3.82 -19.91
CA GLN A 117 -13.15 -3.44 -18.58
C GLN A 117 -11.79 -2.74 -18.65
N ARG A 118 -10.88 -3.22 -19.50
CA ARG A 118 -9.57 -2.58 -19.75
C ARG A 118 -9.73 -1.13 -20.22
N ASP A 119 -10.62 -0.88 -21.18
CA ASP A 119 -10.93 0.48 -21.65
C ASP A 119 -11.57 1.35 -20.56
N GLY A 120 -12.44 0.77 -19.74
CA GLY A 120 -13.03 1.43 -18.58
C GLY A 120 -11.98 1.85 -17.55
N ILE A 121 -11.03 0.97 -17.26
CA ILE A 121 -9.94 1.21 -16.31
C ILE A 121 -9.00 2.31 -16.81
N LYS A 122 -8.67 2.33 -18.11
CA LYS A 122 -7.88 3.43 -18.69
C LYS A 122 -8.57 4.79 -18.50
N LYS A 123 -9.89 4.86 -18.73
CA LYS A 123 -10.67 6.09 -18.50
C LYS A 123 -10.70 6.48 -17.02
N TYR A 124 -10.80 5.51 -16.12
CA TYR A 124 -10.69 5.75 -14.68
C TYR A 124 -9.36 6.42 -14.33
N PHE A 125 -8.22 5.88 -14.81
CA PHE A 125 -6.91 6.49 -14.55
C PHE A 125 -6.74 7.86 -15.20
N VAL A 126 -7.34 8.12 -16.37
CA VAL A 126 -7.37 9.47 -16.94
C VAL A 126 -8.01 10.45 -15.99
N GLU A 127 -9.22 10.17 -15.51
CA GLU A 127 -9.94 11.08 -14.63
C GLU A 127 -9.28 11.20 -13.24
N LEU A 128 -8.69 10.10 -12.74
CA LEU A 128 -7.93 10.10 -11.49
C LEU A 128 -6.69 10.99 -11.57
N CYS A 129 -5.98 10.98 -12.69
CA CYS A 129 -4.71 11.70 -12.88
C CYS A 129 -4.89 13.14 -13.36
N LYS A 130 -6.01 13.47 -14.00
CA LYS A 130 -6.30 14.79 -14.61
C LYS A 130 -6.02 16.01 -13.73
N PRO A 131 -6.26 15.99 -12.39
CA PRO A 131 -5.93 17.13 -11.53
C PRO A 131 -4.42 17.45 -11.47
N TYR A 132 -3.57 16.48 -11.77
CA TYR A 132 -2.11 16.57 -11.65
C TYR A 132 -1.41 16.48 -13.01
N LEU A 133 -2.04 15.79 -13.98
CA LEU A 133 -1.54 15.53 -15.32
C LEU A 133 -2.63 15.89 -16.34
N PRO A 134 -2.82 17.17 -16.69
CA PRO A 134 -3.97 17.62 -17.49
C PRO A 134 -3.99 17.08 -18.93
N ASP A 135 -2.82 16.70 -19.46
CA ASP A 135 -2.65 16.19 -20.82
C ASP A 135 -2.71 14.65 -20.90
N VAL A 136 -2.99 13.95 -19.78
CA VAL A 136 -3.08 12.50 -19.76
C VAL A 136 -4.30 12.01 -20.55
N THR A 137 -4.14 10.95 -21.32
CA THR A 137 -5.22 10.35 -22.13
C THR A 137 -5.25 8.83 -21.93
N ALA A 138 -6.29 8.16 -22.45
CA ALA A 138 -6.38 6.71 -22.33
C ALA A 138 -5.19 5.99 -23.01
N GLU A 139 -4.63 6.60 -24.07
CA GLU A 139 -3.45 6.09 -24.77
C GLU A 139 -2.15 6.23 -23.95
N SER A 140 -2.17 7.01 -22.86
CA SER A 140 -1.06 7.09 -21.90
C SER A 140 -0.96 5.85 -21.00
N PHE A 141 -1.93 4.93 -21.08
CA PHE A 141 -2.04 3.77 -20.24
C PHE A 141 -2.04 2.48 -21.06
N ASP A 142 -1.07 1.61 -20.78
CA ASP A 142 -1.02 0.22 -21.21
C ASP A 142 -1.30 -0.68 -20.01
N ILE A 143 -2.22 -1.63 -20.19
CA ILE A 143 -2.54 -2.63 -19.18
C ILE A 143 -2.13 -3.95 -19.79
N LYS A 144 -1.14 -4.62 -19.20
CA LYS A 144 -0.64 -5.91 -19.70
C LYS A 144 -1.45 -7.07 -19.15
N GLU A 145 -1.75 -7.01 -17.86
CA GLU A 145 -2.46 -8.03 -17.10
C GLU A 145 -3.48 -7.35 -16.20
N GLY A 146 -4.61 -8.01 -15.94
CA GLY A 146 -5.60 -7.45 -15.05
C GLY A 146 -6.66 -8.46 -14.63
N TYR A 147 -7.11 -8.36 -13.39
CA TYR A 147 -8.05 -9.29 -12.78
C TYR A 147 -9.14 -8.54 -12.02
N GLU A 148 -10.37 -9.01 -12.15
CA GLU A 148 -11.43 -8.79 -11.18
C GLU A 148 -11.30 -9.87 -10.10
N VAL A 149 -11.13 -9.45 -8.85
CA VAL A 149 -10.79 -10.33 -7.73
C VAL A 149 -11.83 -10.18 -6.64
N ASN A 150 -12.53 -11.26 -6.32
CA ASN A 150 -13.41 -11.35 -5.16
C ASN A 150 -12.61 -11.94 -3.99
N PHE A 151 -12.66 -11.29 -2.83
CA PHE A 151 -11.91 -11.70 -1.66
C PHE A 151 -12.72 -11.47 -0.38
N ASN A 152 -12.34 -12.16 0.68
CA ASN A 152 -12.87 -11.88 2.02
C ASN A 152 -11.82 -11.18 2.89
N TYR A 153 -12.33 -10.40 3.83
CA TYR A 153 -11.51 -9.80 4.89
C TYR A 153 -11.91 -10.36 6.24
N LEU A 154 -10.98 -10.28 7.19
CA LEU A 154 -11.18 -10.72 8.56
C LEU A 154 -11.34 -9.50 9.46
N HIS A 155 -12.23 -9.61 10.45
CA HIS A 155 -12.34 -8.70 11.57
C HIS A 155 -11.98 -9.48 12.84
N ASN A 156 -10.89 -9.09 13.50
CA ASN A 156 -10.36 -9.82 14.68
C ASN A 156 -10.11 -11.32 14.43
N GLY A 157 -9.70 -11.68 13.21
CA GLY A 157 -9.40 -13.06 12.81
C GLY A 157 -10.60 -13.91 12.40
N GLU A 158 -11.83 -13.38 12.51
CA GLU A 158 -13.05 -14.02 12.01
C GLU A 158 -13.48 -13.39 10.68
N LYS A 159 -14.23 -14.11 9.83
CA LYS A 159 -14.70 -13.57 8.55
C LYS A 159 -15.55 -12.32 8.80
N GLY A 160 -15.06 -11.17 8.36
CA GLY A 160 -15.70 -9.87 8.50
C GLY A 160 -16.65 -9.56 7.35
N GLY A 161 -16.30 -9.98 6.13
CA GLY A 161 -17.14 -9.78 4.96
C GLY A 161 -16.43 -10.17 3.66
N ASP A 162 -17.12 -9.93 2.56
CA ASP A 162 -16.67 -10.16 1.20
C ASP A 162 -16.59 -8.82 0.46
N ASP A 163 -15.61 -8.68 -0.44
CA ASP A 163 -15.39 -7.48 -1.24
C ASP A 163 -14.80 -7.84 -2.62
N MET A 164 -14.70 -6.84 -3.49
CA MET A 164 -14.20 -6.97 -4.86
C MET A 164 -13.25 -5.82 -5.21
N ALA A 165 -12.15 -6.15 -5.88
CA ALA A 165 -11.22 -5.17 -6.44
C ALA A 165 -10.84 -5.51 -7.89
N LEU A 166 -10.49 -4.48 -8.66
CA LEU A 166 -9.76 -4.66 -9.92
C LEU A 166 -8.27 -4.48 -9.62
N VAL A 167 -7.45 -5.43 -10.08
CA VAL A 167 -5.99 -5.42 -9.91
C VAL A 167 -5.36 -5.45 -11.29
N VAL A 168 -4.58 -4.42 -11.64
CA VAL A 168 -4.05 -4.27 -13.01
C VAL A 168 -2.56 -3.95 -13.02
N LYS A 169 -1.83 -4.55 -13.96
CA LYS A 169 -0.42 -4.24 -14.21
C LYS A 169 -0.33 -3.14 -15.25
N LEU A 170 -0.07 -1.92 -14.78
CA LEU A 170 -0.15 -0.68 -15.57
C LEU A 170 1.25 -0.20 -15.96
N ASN A 171 1.51 0.09 -17.24
CA ASN A 171 2.72 0.75 -17.74
C ASN A 171 4.08 0.15 -17.31
N ASP A 172 4.12 -1.10 -16.87
CA ASP A 172 5.28 -1.71 -16.17
C ASP A 172 5.65 -1.07 -14.83
N GLU A 173 4.78 -0.24 -14.25
CA GLU A 173 4.92 0.45 -12.95
C GLU A 173 4.45 -0.42 -11.76
N GLY A 174 4.36 -1.74 -11.97
CA GLY A 174 3.80 -2.68 -11.00
C GLY A 174 2.26 -2.79 -11.05
N TRP A 175 1.70 -3.35 -9.98
CA TRP A 175 0.26 -3.55 -9.81
C TRP A 175 -0.41 -2.30 -9.26
N LYS A 176 -1.57 -1.97 -9.80
CA LYS A 176 -2.47 -0.92 -9.32
C LYS A 176 -3.80 -1.52 -8.93
N ILE A 177 -4.39 -1.00 -7.85
CA ILE A 177 -5.59 -1.54 -7.22
C ILE A 177 -6.71 -0.51 -7.34
N ILE A 178 -7.88 -0.96 -7.77
CA ILE A 178 -9.10 -0.16 -7.80
C ILE A 178 -10.11 -0.88 -6.92
N THR A 179 -10.33 -0.33 -5.74
CA THR A 179 -11.38 -0.78 -4.81
C THR A 179 -12.67 0.01 -5.07
N LYS A 180 -13.79 -0.54 -4.59
CA LYS A 180 -15.10 0.10 -4.71
C LYS A 180 -15.30 1.25 -3.71
#